data_AF-A0A0C3F6H6-F1
#
_entry.id   AF-A0A0C3F6H6-F1
#
_cell.length_a   1.000
_cell.length_b   1.000
_cell.length_c   1.000
_cell.angle_alpha   90.00
_cell.angle_beta   90.00
_cell.angle_gamma   90.00
#
_symmetry.space_group_name_H-M   'P 1'
#
loop_
_entity.id
_entity.type
_entity.pdbx_description
1 polymer ?
#
loop_
_entity_poly.entity_id
_entity_poly.type
_entity_poly.pdbx_seq_one_letter_code
_entity_poly.pdbx_strand_id
1 'polypeptide(L)'
;MTTVTAVQLLVYAERVQNSENTILQYSRDLDRLHKWEWPSSTSAHIHPSELHNHHMSHRMLGPCCLCPPAYPNGPDFVEAAMYMVPKGSLSGQYVTSCAQGKLMMERLYNNTGLPIKCYPQREFGENIPPQVTSALEELQGMISTASPSRPLKRTYAMLNITSEVVPNIGMPTHHSKTTSELLGKLDAHK
;
A
#
# COMPACT_ATOMS: atom_id res chain seq x y z
N MET A 1 -8.17 3.84 -34.24
CA MET A 1 -7.43 3.24 -33.10
C MET A 1 -6.26 2.46 -33.67
N THR A 2 -5.06 3.01 -33.56
CA THR A 2 -3.82 2.32 -33.94
C THR A 2 -3.54 1.22 -32.93
N THR A 3 -3.32 -0.01 -33.39
CA THR A 3 -2.89 -1.10 -32.51
C THR A 3 -1.42 -0.91 -32.16
N VAL A 4 -1.12 -0.76 -30.86
CA VAL A 4 0.25 -0.76 -30.37
C VAL A 4 0.91 -2.10 -30.71
N THR A 5 2.07 -2.04 -31.36
CA THR A 5 2.82 -3.25 -31.73
C THR A 5 3.53 -3.86 -30.51
N ALA A 6 3.81 -5.17 -30.55
CA ALA A 6 4.61 -5.82 -29.51
C ALA A 6 5.98 -5.15 -29.28
N VAL A 7 6.60 -4.63 -30.35
CA VAL A 7 7.86 -3.88 -30.28
C VAL A 7 7.69 -2.58 -29.48
N GLN A 8 6.61 -1.83 -29.72
CA GLN A 8 6.32 -0.59 -29.02
C GLN A 8 6.03 -0.83 -27.52
N LEU A 9 5.36 -1.94 -27.20
CA LEU A 9 5.12 -2.34 -25.81
C LEU A 9 6.44 -2.63 -25.06
N LEU A 10 7.40 -3.29 -25.70
CA LEU A 10 8.73 -3.52 -25.13
C LEU A 10 9.48 -2.20 -24.89
N VAL A 11 9.44 -1.28 -25.86
CA VAL A 11 10.02 0.07 -25.72
C VAL A 11 9.39 0.83 -24.55
N TYR A 12 8.07 0.70 -24.36
CA TYR A 12 7.41 1.31 -23.20
C TYR A 12 7.81 0.67 -21.88
N ALA A 13 7.89 -0.66 -21.81
CA ALA A 13 8.33 -1.37 -20.62
C ALA A 13 9.75 -0.94 -20.21
N GLU A 14 10.67 -0.88 -21.18
CA GLU A 14 12.05 -0.44 -20.95
C GLU A 14 12.10 1.01 -20.45
N ARG A 15 11.32 1.92 -21.05
CA ARG A 15 11.26 3.33 -20.61
C ARG A 15 10.70 3.50 -19.21
N VAL A 16 9.67 2.73 -18.86
CA VAL A 16 9.09 2.74 -17.50
C VAL A 16 10.14 2.24 -16.51
N GLN A 17 10.82 1.13 -16.79
CA GLN A 17 11.83 0.54 -15.89
C GLN A 17 13.05 1.44 -15.67
N ASN A 18 13.50 2.14 -16.73
CA ASN A 18 14.68 3.01 -16.67
C ASN A 18 14.37 4.46 -16.29
N SER A 19 13.12 4.78 -15.93
CA SER A 19 12.76 6.13 -15.51
C SER A 19 13.29 6.42 -14.10
N GLU A 20 14.12 7.46 -13.96
CA GLU A 20 14.77 7.77 -12.67
C GLU A 20 14.05 8.85 -11.87
N ASN A 21 13.43 9.83 -12.52
CA ASN A 21 12.89 11.03 -11.84
C ASN A 21 11.42 11.30 -12.19
N THR A 22 10.71 10.31 -12.75
CA THR A 22 9.30 10.44 -13.05
C THR A 22 8.66 9.06 -13.07
N ILE A 23 7.39 9.00 -12.69
CA ILE A 23 6.57 7.83 -12.98
C ILE A 23 6.00 8.05 -14.37
N LEU A 24 6.12 7.04 -15.23
CA LEU A 24 5.51 7.03 -16.54
C LEU A 24 4.26 6.15 -16.49
N GLN A 25 3.16 6.69 -17.02
CA GLN A 25 1.92 5.96 -17.20
C GLN A 25 1.49 5.99 -18.66
N TYR A 26 0.78 4.96 -19.10
CA TYR A 26 0.21 4.95 -20.45
C TYR A 26 -1.07 5.79 -20.51
N SER A 27 -1.25 6.54 -21.59
CA SER A 27 -2.53 7.15 -21.95
C SER A 27 -2.97 6.58 -23.29
N ARG A 28 -4.16 5.98 -23.31
CA ARG A 28 -4.77 5.48 -24.53
C ARG A 28 -5.18 6.60 -25.46
N ASP A 29 -5.71 7.70 -24.91
CA ASP A 29 -6.13 8.87 -25.70
C ASP A 29 -4.97 9.47 -26.50
N LEU A 30 -3.78 9.50 -25.90
CA LEU A 30 -2.57 10.03 -26.52
C LEU A 30 -1.72 8.95 -27.20
N ASP A 31 -2.12 7.69 -27.09
CA ASP A 31 -1.39 6.48 -27.49
C ASP A 31 0.12 6.55 -27.16
N ARG A 32 0.45 6.99 -25.94
CA ARG A 32 1.84 7.21 -25.51
C ARG A 32 2.01 7.15 -23.99
N LEU A 33 3.26 7.00 -23.57
CA LEU A 33 3.66 7.25 -22.20
C LEU A 33 3.65 8.75 -21.91
N HIS A 34 3.14 9.11 -20.73
CA HIS A 34 3.23 10.45 -20.19
C HIS A 34 3.51 10.39 -18.69
N LYS A 35 3.83 11.54 -18.10
CA LYS A 35 4.19 11.62 -16.69
C LYS A 35 2.93 11.44 -15.82
N TRP A 36 3.05 10.59 -14.81
CA TRP A 36 2.12 10.57 -13.70
C TRP A 36 2.66 11.47 -12.59
N GLU A 37 1.81 12.36 -12.08
CA GLU A 37 2.19 13.36 -11.08
C GLU A 37 2.03 12.76 -9.68
N TRP A 38 3.12 12.76 -8.93
CA TRP A 38 3.16 12.23 -7.57
C TRP A 38 2.26 13.07 -6.65
N PRO A 39 1.39 12.44 -5.84
CA PRO A 39 0.51 13.20 -4.96
C PRO A 39 1.30 13.96 -3.91
N SER A 40 0.96 15.23 -3.74
CA SER A 40 1.52 16.08 -2.70
C SER A 40 0.41 16.63 -1.80
N SER A 41 0.76 16.84 -0.55
CA SER A 41 0.04 17.76 0.33
C SER A 41 0.47 19.20 0.01
N THR A 42 -0.05 20.16 0.77
CA THR A 42 0.33 21.57 0.68
C THR A 42 1.82 21.84 0.96
N SER A 43 2.51 20.91 1.63
CA SER A 43 3.89 21.13 2.11
C SER A 43 4.88 20.03 1.75
N ALA A 44 4.44 18.84 1.32
CA ALA A 44 5.34 17.72 1.08
C ALA A 44 4.77 16.70 0.10
N HIS A 45 5.66 15.86 -0.42
CA HIS A 45 5.28 14.65 -1.15
C HIS A 45 4.57 13.68 -0.20
N ILE A 46 3.49 13.04 -0.67
CA ILE A 46 2.86 11.98 0.10
C ILE A 46 3.79 10.75 0.06
N HIS A 47 4.18 10.25 1.23
CA HIS A 47 5.03 9.07 1.34
C HIS A 47 4.35 7.84 0.69
N PRO A 48 5.08 6.90 0.08
CA PRO A 48 4.50 5.70 -0.52
C PRO A 48 3.51 4.93 0.37
N SER A 49 3.77 4.87 1.68
CA SER A 49 2.86 4.25 2.68
C SER A 49 1.51 4.94 2.82
N GLU A 50 1.45 6.25 2.56
CA GLU A 50 0.25 7.06 2.69
C GLU A 50 -0.52 7.20 1.39
N LEU A 51 0.03 6.71 0.26
CA LEU A 51 -0.63 6.77 -1.05
C LEU A 51 -1.99 6.09 -1.03
N HIS A 52 -2.12 4.98 -0.28
CA HIS A 52 -3.40 4.30 -0.12
C HIS A 52 -4.43 5.19 0.57
N ASN A 53 -4.09 5.76 1.72
CA ASN A 53 -4.98 6.66 2.46
C ASN A 53 -5.32 7.91 1.63
N HIS A 54 -4.36 8.42 0.86
CA HIS A 54 -4.56 9.55 -0.03
C HIS A 54 -5.53 9.21 -1.18
N HIS A 55 -5.40 8.03 -1.80
CA HIS A 55 -6.32 7.54 -2.82
C HIS A 55 -7.78 7.46 -2.33
N MET A 56 -7.96 7.02 -1.08
CA MET A 56 -9.29 6.92 -0.45
C MET A 56 -9.92 8.29 -0.15
N SER A 57 -9.10 9.29 0.18
CA SER A 57 -9.57 10.60 0.64
C SER A 57 -9.55 11.70 -0.43
N HIS A 58 -8.78 11.52 -1.51
CA HIS A 58 -8.58 12.51 -2.57
C HIS A 58 -8.95 11.93 -3.93
N ARG A 59 -9.33 12.80 -4.87
CA ARG A 59 -9.67 12.45 -6.26
C ARG A 59 -8.40 12.11 -7.06
N MET A 60 -7.71 11.08 -6.62
CA MET A 60 -6.48 10.54 -7.19
C MET A 60 -6.76 9.12 -7.70
N LEU A 61 -6.06 8.74 -8.76
CA LEU A 61 -5.86 7.36 -9.18
C LEU A 61 -4.35 7.08 -9.26
N GLY A 62 -3.96 5.83 -9.06
CA GLY A 62 -2.62 5.35 -9.35
C GLY A 62 -2.25 5.46 -10.83
N PRO A 63 -0.97 5.24 -11.18
CA PRO A 63 -0.52 5.32 -12.55
C PRO A 63 -1.15 4.22 -13.40
N CYS A 64 -1.55 4.58 -14.62
CA CYS A 64 -1.97 3.57 -15.60
C CYS A 64 -0.80 2.69 -16.01
N CYS A 65 -0.99 1.38 -15.93
CA CYS A 65 -0.01 0.41 -16.39
C CYS A 65 -0.02 0.24 -17.93
N LEU A 66 0.83 -0.67 -18.43
CA LEU A 66 0.93 -1.02 -19.85
C LEU A 66 -0.06 -2.11 -20.30
N CYS A 67 -1.01 -2.47 -19.45
CA CYS A 67 -2.00 -3.49 -19.75
C CYS A 67 -3.03 -3.03 -20.83
N PRO A 68 -3.49 -1.76 -20.91
CA PRO A 68 -4.35 -1.30 -21.99
C PRO A 68 -3.78 -1.48 -23.41
N PRO A 69 -2.53 -1.12 -23.74
CA PRO A 69 -2.00 -1.33 -25.09
C PRO A 69 -1.72 -2.81 -25.39
N ALA A 70 -1.49 -3.65 -24.37
CA ALA A 70 -1.30 -5.09 -24.54
C ALA A 70 -2.61 -5.85 -24.86
N TYR A 71 -3.75 -5.33 -24.38
CA TYR A 71 -5.07 -5.91 -24.59
C TYR A 71 -6.01 -4.88 -25.23
N PRO A 72 -6.03 -4.74 -26.58
CA PRO A 72 -6.78 -3.70 -27.27
C PRO A 72 -8.29 -3.71 -26.94
N ASN A 73 -8.86 -4.92 -26.77
CA ASN A 73 -10.27 -5.12 -26.41
C ASN A 73 -10.54 -5.00 -24.90
N GLY A 74 -9.50 -4.72 -24.10
CA GLY A 74 -9.61 -4.49 -22.67
C GLY A 74 -9.99 -3.04 -22.33
N PRO A 75 -10.04 -2.71 -21.03
CA PRO A 75 -10.34 -1.37 -20.57
C PRO A 75 -9.25 -0.36 -21.01
N ASP A 76 -9.67 0.89 -21.18
CA ASP A 76 -8.80 1.98 -21.62
C ASP A 76 -7.78 2.39 -20.54
N PHE A 77 -8.12 2.15 -19.28
CA PHE A 77 -7.30 2.43 -18.11
C PHE A 77 -7.26 1.20 -17.20
N VAL A 78 -6.06 0.84 -16.77
CA VAL A 78 -5.83 -0.18 -15.74
C VAL A 78 -4.82 0.39 -14.76
N GLU A 79 -5.27 0.61 -13.54
CA GLU A 79 -4.42 1.13 -12.47
C GLU A 79 -3.39 0.08 -12.05
N ALA A 80 -2.14 0.50 -11.88
CA ALA A 80 -1.10 -0.35 -11.32
C ALA A 80 -1.32 -0.55 -9.81
N ALA A 81 -1.22 -1.79 -9.34
CA ALA A 81 -1.25 -2.10 -7.92
C ALA A 81 -0.06 -1.45 -7.20
N MET A 82 -0.31 -0.76 -6.10
CA MET A 82 0.71 -0.16 -5.23
C MET A 82 0.82 -0.96 -3.94
N TYR A 83 2.01 -1.45 -3.61
CA TYR A 83 2.19 -2.29 -2.43
C TYR A 83 3.62 -2.34 -1.91
N MET A 84 3.76 -2.74 -0.66
CA MET A 84 5.07 -3.03 -0.05
C MET A 84 5.49 -4.46 -0.40
N VAL A 85 6.71 -4.62 -0.91
CA VAL A 85 7.25 -5.95 -1.21
C VAL A 85 7.53 -6.71 0.09
N PRO A 86 6.99 -7.92 0.29
CA PRO A 86 7.08 -8.60 1.58
C PRO A 86 8.31 -9.46 1.78
N LYS A 87 8.93 -9.95 0.69
CA LYS A 87 10.07 -10.88 0.72
C LYS A 87 10.97 -10.67 -0.50
N GLY A 88 12.23 -11.09 -0.37
CA GLY A 88 13.24 -11.00 -1.43
C GLY A 88 14.14 -9.76 -1.30
N SER A 89 14.90 -9.47 -2.35
CA SER A 89 15.90 -8.38 -2.35
C SER A 89 15.31 -6.97 -2.19
N LEU A 90 14.02 -6.81 -2.48
CA LEU A 90 13.29 -5.53 -2.36
C LEU A 90 12.37 -5.49 -1.14
N SER A 91 12.49 -6.45 -0.22
CA SER A 91 11.62 -6.53 0.96
C SER A 91 11.60 -5.20 1.72
N GLY A 92 10.39 -4.74 2.07
CA GLY A 92 10.15 -3.48 2.77
C GLY A 92 10.05 -2.24 1.87
N GLN A 93 10.30 -2.35 0.56
CA GLN A 93 10.19 -1.22 -0.37
C GLN A 93 8.80 -1.17 -1.01
N TYR A 94 8.27 0.03 -1.25
CA TYR A 94 7.05 0.20 -2.02
C TYR A 94 7.32 0.10 -3.52
N VAL A 95 6.46 -0.63 -4.22
CA VAL A 95 6.49 -0.81 -5.68
C VAL A 95 5.12 -0.58 -6.28
N THR A 96 5.09 -0.22 -7.56
CA THR A 96 3.92 -0.31 -8.41
C THR A 96 4.09 -1.49 -9.37
N SER A 97 3.02 -2.24 -9.65
CA SER A 97 3.09 -3.32 -10.64
C SER A 97 1.78 -3.53 -11.41
N CYS A 98 1.88 -4.04 -12.64
CA CYS A 98 0.80 -4.76 -13.33
C CYS A 98 1.31 -6.15 -13.72
N ALA A 99 0.45 -6.95 -14.34
CA ALA A 99 0.79 -8.26 -14.92
C ALA A 99 2.05 -8.27 -15.82
N GLN A 100 2.47 -7.12 -16.34
CA GLN A 100 3.59 -7.01 -17.28
C GLN A 100 4.85 -6.32 -16.73
N GLY A 101 4.89 -5.90 -15.47
CA GLY A 101 6.08 -5.23 -14.95
C GLY A 101 5.94 -4.63 -13.56
N LYS A 102 7.08 -4.24 -12.99
CA LYS A 102 7.22 -3.63 -11.67
C LYS A 102 8.06 -2.36 -11.78
N LEU A 103 7.70 -1.34 -11.01
CA LEU A 103 8.42 -0.07 -10.88
C LEU A 103 8.63 0.26 -9.40
N MET A 104 9.84 0.71 -9.04
CA MET A 104 10.23 0.98 -7.66
C MET A 104 9.80 2.39 -7.23
N MET A 105 8.86 2.49 -6.31
CA MET A 105 8.31 3.77 -5.85
C MET A 105 9.25 4.44 -4.84
N GLU A 106 9.87 3.66 -3.95
CA GLU A 106 10.77 4.18 -2.90
C GLU A 106 11.96 4.96 -3.47
N ARG A 107 12.54 4.44 -4.56
CA ARG A 107 13.67 5.08 -5.25
C ARG A 107 13.25 6.43 -5.84
N LEU A 108 12.06 6.49 -6.41
CA LEU A 108 11.54 7.69 -7.05
C LEU A 108 11.20 8.76 -6.01
N TYR A 109 10.52 8.39 -4.92
CA TYR A 109 10.10 9.32 -3.86
C TYR A 109 11.26 10.17 -3.30
N ASN A 110 12.44 9.56 -3.16
CA ASN A 110 13.63 10.21 -2.62
C ASN A 110 14.35 11.12 -3.63
N ASN A 111 13.99 11.08 -4.91
CA ASN A 111 14.65 11.87 -5.94
C ASN A 111 14.09 13.29 -6.02
N THR A 112 15.00 14.26 -6.11
CA THR A 112 14.64 15.67 -6.31
C THR A 112 14.09 15.85 -7.73
N GLY A 113 12.99 16.60 -7.86
CA GLY A 113 12.40 16.93 -9.16
C GLY A 113 11.31 15.98 -9.66
N LEU A 114 10.78 15.10 -8.80
CA LEU A 114 9.53 14.40 -9.12
C LEU A 114 8.41 15.42 -9.42
N PRO A 115 7.67 15.26 -10.53
CA PRO A 115 6.49 16.09 -10.78
C PRO A 115 5.43 15.79 -9.72
N ILE A 116 4.90 16.84 -9.09
CA ILE A 116 3.91 16.70 -8.03
C ILE A 116 2.58 17.35 -8.38
N LYS A 117 1.51 16.85 -7.75
CA LYS A 117 0.17 17.41 -7.87
C LYS A 117 -0.58 17.32 -6.55
N CYS A 118 -1.21 18.44 -6.17
CA CYS A 118 -2.21 18.46 -5.12
C CYS A 118 -3.55 17.99 -5.70
N TYR A 119 -3.97 16.77 -5.36
CA TYR A 119 -5.29 16.27 -5.74
C TYR A 119 -6.34 16.86 -4.79
N PRO A 120 -7.54 17.23 -5.28
CA PRO A 120 -8.59 17.74 -4.41
C PRO A 120 -9.14 16.61 -3.54
N GLN A 121 -9.60 16.95 -2.33
CA GLN A 121 -10.32 16.00 -1.48
C GLN A 121 -11.63 15.56 -2.13
N ARG A 122 -12.05 14.33 -1.85
CA ARG A 122 -13.37 13.82 -2.22
C ARG A 122 -14.43 14.45 -1.33
N GLU A 123 -15.58 14.78 -1.91
CA GLU A 123 -16.76 15.22 -1.18
C GLU A 123 -17.46 14.03 -0.50
N PHE A 124 -18.27 14.32 0.51
CA PHE A 124 -19.03 13.31 1.21
C PHE A 124 -19.99 12.57 0.25
N GLY A 125 -19.96 11.24 0.28
CA GLY A 125 -20.80 10.40 -0.57
C GLY A 125 -20.26 10.18 -1.99
N GLU A 126 -19.09 10.73 -2.33
CA GLU A 126 -18.41 10.36 -3.58
C GLU A 126 -18.01 8.89 -3.60
N ASN A 127 -18.13 8.27 -4.79
CA ASN A 127 -17.67 6.91 -5.00
C ASN A 127 -16.14 6.85 -4.95
N ILE A 128 -15.62 5.92 -4.15
CA ILE A 128 -14.21 5.61 -4.08
C ILE A 128 -13.91 4.50 -5.11
N PRO A 129 -13.00 4.71 -6.06
CA PRO A 129 -12.59 3.66 -6.99
C PRO A 129 -12.10 2.41 -6.24
N PRO A 130 -12.45 1.20 -6.71
CA PRO A 130 -11.94 -0.03 -6.13
C PRO A 130 -10.41 -0.03 -6.11
N GLN A 131 -9.83 -0.44 -4.99
CA GLN A 131 -8.37 -0.59 -4.89
C GLN A 131 -7.90 -1.75 -5.78
N VAL A 132 -6.81 -1.54 -6.50
CA VAL A 132 -6.10 -2.62 -7.18
C VAL A 132 -5.11 -3.26 -6.21
N THR A 133 -5.38 -4.50 -5.83
CA THR A 133 -4.48 -5.34 -5.01
C THR A 133 -3.56 -6.16 -5.88
N SER A 134 -2.32 -6.36 -5.43
CA SER A 134 -1.45 -7.35 -6.05
C SER A 134 -1.80 -8.76 -5.53
N ALA A 135 -1.68 -9.78 -6.39
CA ALA A 135 -1.85 -11.18 -5.96
C ALA A 135 -0.89 -11.58 -4.81
N LEU A 136 0.22 -10.86 -4.65
CA LEU A 136 1.17 -11.06 -3.57
C LEU A 136 0.65 -10.56 -2.22
N GLU A 137 -0.05 -9.42 -2.20
CA GLU A 137 -0.73 -8.91 -1.00
C GLU A 137 -1.93 -9.78 -0.61
N GLU A 138 -2.68 -10.27 -1.60
CA GLU A 138 -3.82 -11.15 -1.35
C GLU A 138 -3.39 -12.42 -0.61
N LEU A 139 -2.26 -13.00 -1.01
CA LEU A 139 -1.69 -14.17 -0.34
C LEU A 139 -1.32 -13.87 1.13
N GLN A 140 -0.86 -12.66 1.44
CA GLN A 140 -0.53 -12.26 2.82
C GLN A 140 -1.75 -11.92 3.66
N GLY A 141 -2.78 -11.32 3.06
CA GLY A 141 -4.08 -11.15 3.71
C GLY A 141 -4.62 -12.50 4.17
N MET A 142 -4.55 -13.51 3.30
CA MET A 142 -4.97 -14.88 3.62
C MET A 142 -4.10 -15.54 4.71
N ILE A 143 -2.76 -15.38 4.65
CA ILE A 143 -1.85 -15.93 5.68
C ILE A 143 -2.03 -15.22 7.03
N SER A 144 -2.33 -13.92 7.04
CA SER A 144 -2.62 -13.16 8.25
C SER A 144 -3.94 -13.58 8.88
N THR A 145 -4.93 -13.95 8.07
CA THR A 145 -6.19 -14.55 8.55
C THR A 145 -6.07 -16.02 8.96
N ALA A 146 -4.98 -16.71 8.54
CA ALA A 146 -4.70 -18.10 8.89
C ALA A 146 -3.82 -18.27 10.14
N SER A 147 -3.51 -17.18 10.85
CA SER A 147 -3.18 -17.32 12.27
C SER A 147 -4.45 -17.75 12.99
N PRO A 148 -4.43 -18.78 13.86
CA PRO A 148 -5.55 -19.03 14.75
C PRO A 148 -5.59 -17.85 15.73
N SER A 149 -6.20 -16.75 15.30
CA SER A 149 -6.57 -15.67 16.19
C SER A 149 -7.50 -16.33 17.19
N ARG A 150 -6.97 -16.63 18.38
CA ARG A 150 -7.80 -16.93 19.53
C ARG A 150 -8.81 -15.80 19.57
N PRO A 151 -10.11 -16.08 19.50
CA PRO A 151 -11.11 -15.03 19.48
C PRO A 151 -10.84 -14.15 20.69
N LEU A 152 -10.47 -12.90 20.46
CA LEU A 152 -10.39 -11.92 21.52
C LEU A 152 -11.80 -11.81 22.06
N LYS A 153 -12.10 -12.54 23.14
CA LYS A 153 -13.28 -12.33 23.97
C LYS A 153 -13.19 -10.89 24.46
N ARG A 154 -13.75 -9.96 23.71
CA ARG A 154 -14.05 -8.63 24.19
C ARG A 154 -15.22 -8.79 25.16
N THR A 155 -14.90 -9.07 26.40
CA THR A 155 -15.87 -9.00 27.50
C THR A 155 -16.10 -7.52 27.76
N TYR A 156 -17.07 -6.93 27.08
CA TYR A 156 -17.56 -5.61 27.45
C TYR A 156 -18.36 -5.76 28.75
N ALA A 157 -17.80 -5.30 29.87
CA ALA A 157 -18.59 -5.11 31.08
C ALA A 157 -19.45 -3.86 30.86
N MET A 158 -20.77 -4.07 30.72
CA MET A 158 -21.74 -2.98 30.71
C MET A 158 -21.79 -2.38 32.12
N LEU A 159 -21.13 -1.23 32.32
CA LEU A 159 -21.22 -0.50 33.58
C LEU A 159 -22.62 0.12 33.68
N ASN A 160 -23.39 -0.36 34.66
CA ASN A 160 -24.71 0.18 34.96
C ASN A 160 -24.55 1.50 35.74
N ILE A 161 -24.97 2.61 35.12
CA ILE A 161 -24.69 3.98 35.56
C ILE A 161 -25.57 4.42 36.74
N THR A 162 -26.49 3.57 37.23
CA THR A 162 -27.38 3.86 38.37
C THR A 162 -26.90 3.33 39.71
N SER A 163 -25.70 2.72 39.79
CA SER A 163 -25.18 2.18 41.05
C SER A 163 -24.07 3.08 41.61
N GLU A 164 -24.32 3.74 42.74
CA GLU A 164 -23.34 4.61 43.45
C GLU A 164 -22.25 3.84 44.22
N VAL A 165 -22.08 2.54 43.97
CA VAL A 165 -21.03 1.73 44.61
C VAL A 165 -19.93 1.45 43.59
N VAL A 166 -18.81 2.15 43.72
CA VAL A 166 -17.57 1.85 43.00
C VAL A 166 -16.93 0.60 43.61
N PRO A 167 -16.76 -0.52 42.88
CA PRO A 167 -15.98 -1.64 43.38
C PRO A 167 -14.52 -1.22 43.40
N ASN A 168 -13.89 -1.29 44.58
CA ASN A 168 -12.45 -1.10 44.72
C ASN A 168 -11.74 -2.31 44.10
N ILE A 169 -11.36 -2.20 42.82
CA ILE A 169 -10.59 -3.22 42.12
C ILE A 169 -9.17 -3.16 42.67
N GLY A 170 -8.85 -4.09 43.58
CA GLY A 170 -7.49 -4.31 44.04
C GLY A 170 -6.56 -4.51 42.85
N MET A 171 -5.47 -3.73 42.80
CA MET A 171 -4.45 -3.85 41.77
C MET A 171 -3.89 -5.28 41.72
N PRO A 172 -3.63 -5.84 40.52
CA PRO A 172 -2.82 -7.04 40.42
C PRO A 172 -1.41 -6.73 40.92
N THR A 173 -0.94 -7.49 41.91
CA THR A 173 0.46 -7.49 42.33
C THR A 173 1.33 -7.94 41.15
N HIS A 174 2.02 -6.97 40.54
CA HIS A 174 3.12 -7.26 39.62
C HIS A 174 4.26 -7.89 40.42
N HIS A 175 4.41 -9.21 40.34
CA HIS A 175 5.67 -9.85 40.70
C HIS A 175 6.72 -9.44 39.67
N SER A 176 7.54 -8.44 40.00
CA SER A 176 8.75 -8.11 39.27
C SER A 176 9.73 -9.28 39.42
N LYS A 177 9.87 -10.10 38.37
CA LYS A 177 10.89 -11.14 38.34
C LYS A 177 12.26 -10.50 38.21
N THR A 178 13.13 -10.78 39.17
CA THR A 178 14.50 -10.30 39.20
C THR A 178 15.31 -10.94 38.08
N THR A 179 16.31 -10.23 37.57
CA THR A 179 17.17 -10.63 36.44
C THR A 179 17.83 -12.00 36.63
N SER A 180 18.03 -12.44 37.87
CA SER A 180 18.53 -13.77 38.23
C SER A 180 17.57 -14.91 37.87
N GLU A 181 16.25 -14.72 37.94
CA GLU A 181 15.26 -15.74 37.54
C GLU A 181 15.20 -15.95 36.03
N LEU A 182 15.53 -14.92 35.24
CA LEU A 182 15.57 -15.02 33.77
C LEU A 182 16.83 -15.73 33.30
N LEU A 183 17.97 -15.51 33.96
CA LEU A 183 19.24 -16.17 33.62
C LEU A 183 19.22 -17.67 33.95
N GLY A 184 18.61 -18.07 35.08
CA GLY A 184 18.51 -19.50 35.45
C GLY A 184 17.71 -20.36 34.46
N LYS A 185 16.88 -19.76 33.59
CA LYS A 185 16.10 -20.49 32.57
C LYS A 185 16.84 -20.69 31.26
N LEU A 186 17.93 -19.95 31.01
CA LEU A 186 18.74 -20.11 29.81
C LEU A 186 19.71 -21.29 29.92
N ASP A 187 20.18 -21.60 31.13
CA ASP A 187 21.12 -22.70 31.37
C ASP A 187 20.44 -24.07 31.54
N ALA A 188 19.11 -24.12 31.66
CA ALA A 188 18.34 -25.37 31.79
C ALA A 188 18.08 -26.10 30.45
N HIS A 189 18.64 -25.60 29.34
CA HIS A 189 18.48 -26.16 27.99
C HIS A 189 19.81 -26.65 27.38
N LYS A 190 20.65 -27.30 28.18
CA LYS A 190 21.76 -28.13 27.68
C LYS A 190 21.65 -29.56 28.17
#